data_AF-A0AAV4RSG9-F1
#
_entry.id   AF-A0AAV4RSG9-F1
#
_cell.length_a   1.000
_cell.length_b   1.000
_cell.length_c   1.000
_cell.angle_alpha   90.00
_cell.angle_beta   90.00
_cell.angle_gamma   90.00
#
_symmetry.space_group_name_H-M   'P 1'
#
loop_
_entity.id
_entity.type
_entity.pdbx_description
1 polymer ?
#
loop_
_entity_poly.entity_id
_entity_poly.type
_entity_poly.pdbx_seq_one_letter_code
_entity_poly.pdbx_strand_id
1 'polypeptide(L)'
;MEDYLPRVEVRVIDDEKGKGLFALHKFNKGDMIFEERPLVCAQFLWNQAYGYLACDYCMRPLETAEENVRRLTGILDLVLPYPECCEIKKDDYIECPYCEFLLSRTSLGAISSSSLYIFFARKYSASFDQLQDAWREMHYPPETASIMLIARMIATVKQAKDKGGAAHLFSQFCHKTKSKNGDISHKLLGKQFQVQVEHLRQLIIKGLQDEDLLQWFTADGFRSLIALVGTNGQGIGTSAFGVWVKNCDSLDLSLEEQEKLNLYIHNLYERIESGNFPFSDLKVLMY
;
A
#
# COMPACT_ATOMS: atom_id res chain seq x y z
N MET A 1 26.39 10.66 -20.14
CA MET A 1 25.21 11.20 -19.43
C MET A 1 24.23 11.50 -20.56
N GLU A 2 23.44 10.52 -20.97
CA GLU A 2 22.40 10.78 -21.97
C GLU A 2 21.38 11.69 -21.30
N ASP A 3 21.16 12.87 -21.90
CA ASP A 3 20.08 13.77 -21.51
C ASP A 3 18.78 12.99 -21.58
N TYR A 4 18.23 12.64 -20.42
CA TYR A 4 16.98 11.91 -20.29
C TYR A 4 15.86 12.88 -20.63
N LEU A 5 15.62 13.08 -21.94
CA LEU A 5 14.51 13.88 -22.42
C LEU A 5 13.22 13.32 -21.79
N PRO A 6 12.36 14.18 -21.22
CA PRO A 6 11.12 13.73 -20.62
C PRO A 6 10.28 13.01 -21.67
N ARG A 7 9.83 11.78 -21.36
CA ARG A 7 9.02 10.97 -22.29
C ARG A 7 7.54 11.34 -22.25
N VAL A 8 7.14 12.02 -21.19
CA VAL A 8 5.79 12.47 -20.89
C VAL A 8 5.83 13.84 -20.23
N GLU A 9 4.74 14.59 -20.31
CA GLU A 9 4.56 15.84 -19.55
C GLU A 9 3.16 15.94 -18.94
N VAL A 10 3.07 16.69 -17.85
CA VAL A 10 1.79 16.97 -17.17
C VAL A 10 1.22 18.27 -17.72
N ARG A 11 -0.03 18.23 -18.20
CA ARG A 11 -0.77 19.42 -18.64
C ARG A 11 -2.10 19.52 -17.90
N VAL A 12 -2.56 20.74 -17.64
CA VAL A 12 -3.94 20.97 -17.18
C VAL A 12 -4.86 20.82 -18.39
N ILE A 13 -5.83 19.91 -18.30
CA ILE A 13 -6.83 19.68 -19.34
C ILE A 13 -7.95 20.70 -19.20
N ASP A 14 -8.65 20.67 -18.06
CA ASP A 14 -9.75 21.56 -17.72
C ASP A 14 -10.10 21.42 -16.21
N ASP A 15 -11.10 22.17 -15.74
CA ASP A 15 -11.55 22.11 -14.33
C ASP A 15 -12.21 20.78 -13.93
N GLU A 16 -12.63 19.96 -14.90
CA GLU A 16 -13.31 18.68 -14.69
C GLU A 16 -12.31 17.54 -14.54
N LYS A 17 -11.44 17.37 -15.53
CA LYS A 17 -10.40 16.33 -15.59
C LYS A 17 -9.16 16.71 -14.79
N GLY A 18 -8.92 18.00 -14.56
CA GLY A 18 -7.74 18.47 -13.86
C GLY A 18 -6.47 18.26 -14.68
N LYS A 19 -5.48 17.60 -14.08
CA LYS A 19 -4.18 17.31 -14.72
C LYS A 19 -4.26 16.01 -15.51
N GLY A 20 -3.57 15.97 -16.65
CA GLY A 20 -3.38 14.78 -17.45
C GLY A 20 -1.93 14.58 -17.85
N LEU A 21 -1.57 13.34 -18.15
CA LEU A 21 -0.26 12.95 -18.64
C LEU A 21 -0.28 12.80 -20.16
N PHE A 22 0.62 13.49 -20.86
CA PHE A 22 0.69 13.53 -22.32
C PHE A 22 2.01 12.96 -22.80
N ALA A 23 1.98 12.07 -23.79
CA ALA A 23 3.18 11.50 -24.38
C ALA A 23 3.93 12.54 -25.23
N LEU A 24 5.25 12.61 -25.05
CA LEU A 24 6.16 13.43 -25.87
C LEU A 24 6.79 12.64 -27.01
N HIS A 25 6.69 11.30 -26.94
CA HIS A 25 7.18 10.38 -27.96
C HIS A 25 6.16 9.25 -28.20
N LYS A 26 6.34 8.53 -29.31
CA LYS A 26 5.55 7.33 -29.60
C LYS A 26 6.04 6.17 -28.73
N PHE A 27 5.11 5.45 -28.11
CA PHE A 27 5.36 4.21 -27.39
C PHE A 27 4.81 3.02 -28.16
N ASN A 28 5.51 1.89 -28.09
CA ASN A 28 5.08 0.59 -28.58
C ASN A 28 4.58 -0.29 -27.42
N LYS A 29 3.87 -1.37 -27.75
CA LYS A 29 3.40 -2.35 -26.75
C LYS A 29 4.62 -2.96 -26.04
N GLY A 30 4.64 -2.86 -24.71
CA GLY A 30 5.73 -3.35 -23.87
C GLY A 30 6.73 -2.28 -23.46
N ASP A 31 6.65 -1.06 -24.02
CA ASP A 31 7.54 0.02 -23.62
C ASP A 31 7.22 0.52 -22.21
N MET A 32 8.26 0.74 -21.41
CA MET A 32 8.15 1.44 -20.13
C MET A 32 8.00 2.95 -20.38
N ILE A 33 6.85 3.51 -19.97
CA ILE A 33 6.53 4.94 -20.12
C ILE A 33 7.32 5.76 -19.11
N PHE A 34 7.16 5.45 -17.82
CA PHE A 34 7.94 6.00 -16.71
C PHE A 34 7.90 5.04 -15.52
N GLU A 35 8.81 5.23 -14.56
CA GLU A 35 8.84 4.56 -13.27
C GLU A 35 8.75 5.62 -12.18
N GLU A 36 8.01 5.32 -11.11
CA GLU A 36 7.88 6.22 -9.98
C GLU A 36 8.02 5.46 -8.66
N ARG A 37 8.48 6.17 -7.63
CA ARG A 37 8.49 5.66 -6.26
C ARG A 37 7.30 6.24 -5.51
N PRO A 38 6.55 5.42 -4.75
CA PRO A 38 5.43 5.95 -3.99
C PRO A 38 5.92 6.97 -2.96
N LEU A 39 5.17 8.06 -2.81
CA LEU A 39 5.44 9.06 -1.78
C LEU A 39 5.28 8.47 -0.38
N VAL A 40 4.23 7.65 -0.22
CA VAL A 40 3.97 6.85 0.98
C VAL A 40 3.28 5.55 0.59
N CYS A 41 3.55 4.50 1.37
CA CYS A 41 2.96 3.17 1.22
C CYS A 41 2.53 2.64 2.60
N ALA A 42 1.49 1.81 2.65
CA ALA A 42 1.09 1.14 3.88
C ALA A 42 0.36 -0.17 3.60
N GLN A 43 0.64 -1.18 4.42
CA GLN A 43 -0.13 -2.41 4.41
C GLN A 43 -1.54 -2.16 4.95
N PHE A 44 -2.54 -2.88 4.43
CA PHE A 44 -3.87 -2.92 5.02
C PHE A 44 -3.84 -3.54 6.41
N LEU A 45 -4.54 -2.91 7.34
CA LEU A 45 -4.54 -3.31 8.74
C LEU A 45 -5.19 -4.68 8.94
N TRP A 46 -6.18 -5.02 8.12
CA TRP A 46 -6.78 -6.34 8.05
C TRP A 46 -5.83 -7.38 7.48
N ASN A 47 -5.08 -7.07 6.41
CA ASN A 47 -4.06 -8.01 5.91
C ASN A 47 -3.03 -8.34 6.99
N GLN A 48 -2.57 -7.33 7.72
CA GLN A 48 -1.67 -7.51 8.85
C GLN A 48 -2.33 -8.35 9.96
N ALA A 49 -3.60 -8.08 10.28
CA ALA A 49 -4.36 -8.84 11.27
C ALA A 49 -4.60 -10.32 10.87
N TYR A 50 -4.74 -10.60 9.57
CA TYR A 50 -4.83 -11.94 9.00
C TYR A 50 -3.45 -12.59 8.76
N GLY A 51 -2.37 -11.98 9.25
CA GLY A 51 -1.02 -12.56 9.24
C GLY A 51 -0.28 -12.46 7.92
N TYR A 52 -0.74 -11.64 6.96
CA TYR A 52 0.06 -11.35 5.78
C TYR A 52 1.31 -10.57 6.19
N LEU A 53 2.49 -11.05 5.82
CA LEU A 53 3.75 -10.41 6.12
C LEU A 53 4.26 -9.69 4.87
N ALA A 54 4.38 -8.37 4.95
CA ALA A 54 4.97 -7.53 3.91
C ALA A 54 6.02 -6.60 4.50
N CYS A 55 7.06 -6.32 3.72
CA CYS A 55 8.06 -5.33 4.10
C CYS A 55 7.39 -3.96 4.21
N ASP A 56 7.50 -3.34 5.38
CA ASP A 56 6.85 -2.05 5.65
C ASP A 56 7.36 -0.89 4.77
N TYR A 57 8.51 -1.09 4.11
CA TYR A 57 9.11 -0.12 3.20
C TYR A 57 8.78 -0.42 1.73
N CYS A 58 9.22 -1.58 1.22
CA CYS A 58 9.09 -1.90 -0.21
C CYS A 58 7.80 -2.65 -0.56
N MET A 59 6.96 -2.96 0.43
CA MET A 59 5.70 -3.69 0.29
C MET A 59 5.84 -5.11 -0.27
N ARG A 60 7.06 -5.63 -0.43
CA ARG A 60 7.30 -6.99 -0.90
C ARG A 60 6.83 -8.02 0.13
N PRO A 61 6.26 -9.15 -0.28
CA PRO A 61 5.92 -10.24 0.62
C PRO A 61 7.18 -10.76 1.34
N LEU A 62 7.00 -11.11 2.60
CA LEU A 62 8.01 -11.70 3.48
C LEU A 62 7.74 -13.19 3.77
N GLU A 63 6.63 -13.71 3.26
CA GLU A 63 6.29 -15.13 3.30
C GLU A 63 6.71 -15.83 2.00
N THR A 64 7.16 -17.08 2.10
CA THR A 64 7.37 -17.93 0.92
C THR A 64 6.04 -18.19 0.20
N ALA A 65 6.11 -18.65 -1.05
CA ALA A 65 4.90 -19.09 -1.76
C ALA A 65 4.14 -20.17 -0.98
N GLU A 66 4.86 -21.10 -0.33
CA GLU A 66 4.26 -22.17 0.46
C GLU A 66 3.59 -21.64 1.73
N GLU A 67 4.25 -20.78 2.48
CA GLU A 67 3.66 -20.11 3.66
C GLU A 67 2.42 -19.30 3.27
N ASN A 68 2.47 -18.58 2.14
CA ASN A 68 1.34 -17.83 1.59
C ASN A 68 0.14 -18.75 1.33
N VAL A 69 0.33 -19.88 0.63
CA VAL A 69 -0.74 -20.83 0.33
C VAL A 69 -1.26 -21.51 1.59
N ARG A 70 -0.38 -21.94 2.52
CA ARG A 70 -0.80 -22.52 3.81
C ARG A 70 -1.69 -21.57 4.58
N ARG A 71 -1.33 -20.29 4.66
CA ARG A 71 -2.11 -19.24 5.33
C ARG A 71 -3.46 -19.02 4.66
N LEU A 72 -3.49 -18.92 3.34
CA LEU A 72 -4.71 -18.64 2.58
C LEU A 72 -5.68 -19.84 2.51
N THR A 73 -5.16 -21.07 2.53
CA THR A 73 -5.97 -22.30 2.47
C THR A 73 -6.29 -22.88 3.84
N GLY A 74 -5.54 -22.52 4.88
CA GLY A 74 -5.62 -23.13 6.21
C GLY A 74 -5.02 -24.54 6.31
N ILE A 75 -4.36 -25.03 5.25
CA ILE A 75 -3.80 -26.39 5.18
C ILE A 75 -2.33 -26.32 5.61
N LEU A 76 -2.06 -26.60 6.89
CA LEU A 76 -0.73 -26.39 7.49
C LEU A 76 0.35 -27.36 6.97
N ASP A 77 -0.05 -28.55 6.52
CA ASP A 77 0.82 -29.60 5.99
C ASP A 77 0.99 -29.55 4.47
N LEU A 78 0.38 -28.55 3.80
CA LEU A 78 0.52 -28.36 2.36
C LEU A 78 1.99 -28.12 1.99
N VAL A 79 2.51 -28.84 1.00
CA VAL A 79 3.85 -28.64 0.45
C VAL A 79 3.69 -28.26 -1.02
N LEU A 80 4.30 -27.14 -1.41
CA LEU A 80 4.31 -26.74 -2.82
C LEU A 80 5.41 -27.53 -3.56
N PRO A 81 5.12 -28.05 -4.78
CA PRO A 81 6.18 -28.58 -5.64
C PRO A 81 7.10 -27.45 -6.11
N TYR A 82 8.26 -27.79 -6.66
CA TYR A 82 9.21 -26.83 -7.27
C TYR A 82 9.53 -25.63 -6.35
N PRO A 83 10.11 -25.84 -5.14
CA PRO A 83 10.43 -24.75 -4.21
C PRO A 83 11.39 -23.71 -4.81
N GLU A 84 12.16 -24.07 -5.83
CA GLU A 84 13.03 -23.18 -6.60
C GLU A 84 12.27 -22.07 -7.36
N CYS A 85 10.99 -22.27 -7.70
CA CYS A 85 10.14 -21.25 -8.32
C CYS A 85 9.75 -20.12 -7.34
N CYS A 86 10.01 -20.29 -6.04
CA CYS A 86 9.81 -19.26 -5.03
C CYS A 86 10.99 -18.27 -5.00
N GLU A 87 10.71 -17.00 -5.29
CA GLU A 87 11.70 -15.91 -5.25
C GLU A 87 12.09 -15.48 -3.83
N ILE A 88 11.22 -15.77 -2.85
CA ILE A 88 11.45 -15.37 -1.46
C ILE A 88 12.57 -16.24 -0.85
N LYS A 89 13.67 -15.58 -0.47
CA LYS A 89 14.78 -16.17 0.30
C LYS A 89 14.75 -15.58 1.71
N LYS A 90 14.45 -16.42 2.70
CA LYS A 90 14.32 -15.98 4.12
C LYS A 90 15.62 -15.40 4.67
N ASP A 91 16.77 -15.84 4.16
CA ASP A 91 18.10 -15.32 4.54
C ASP A 91 18.34 -13.87 4.09
N ASP A 92 17.53 -13.37 3.15
CA ASP A 92 17.52 -11.97 2.73
C ASP A 92 16.69 -11.09 3.65
N TYR A 93 16.07 -11.66 4.70
CA TYR A 93 15.33 -10.90 5.68
C TYR A 93 16.18 -10.60 6.90
N ILE A 94 16.03 -9.38 7.37
CA ILE A 94 16.69 -8.89 8.58
C ILE A 94 15.63 -8.31 9.48
N GLU A 95 15.81 -8.48 10.79
CA GLU A 95 15.08 -7.69 11.75
C GLU A 95 15.64 -6.27 11.71
N CYS A 96 14.75 -5.30 11.61
CA CYS A 96 15.16 -3.91 11.71
C CYS A 96 15.75 -3.66 13.11
N PRO A 97 16.97 -3.11 13.22
CA PRO A 97 17.62 -2.88 14.51
C PRO A 97 16.90 -1.81 15.36
N TYR A 98 16.01 -1.03 14.74
CA TYR A 98 15.22 -0.01 15.43
C TYR A 98 13.84 -0.54 15.82
N CYS A 99 13.24 -1.38 14.97
CA CYS A 99 11.82 -1.69 15.06
C CYS A 99 11.41 -3.15 15.14
N GLU A 100 12.35 -4.11 15.14
CA GLU A 100 12.09 -5.55 15.29
C GLU A 100 11.17 -6.17 14.22
N PHE A 101 10.69 -5.37 13.25
CA PHE A 101 9.99 -5.87 12.08
C PHE A 101 10.96 -6.47 11.07
N LEU A 102 10.52 -7.55 10.42
CA LEU A 102 11.21 -8.14 9.28
C LEU A 102 11.19 -7.19 8.08
N LEU A 103 12.37 -6.93 7.52
CA LEU A 103 12.58 -6.13 6.33
C LEU A 103 13.35 -6.94 5.30
N SER A 104 13.17 -6.62 4.02
CA SER A 104 14.14 -7.08 3.02
C SER A 104 15.48 -6.39 3.26
N ARG A 105 16.59 -7.12 3.10
CA ARG A 105 17.96 -6.60 3.24
C ARG A 105 18.21 -5.40 2.32
N THR A 106 17.61 -5.39 1.14
CA THR A 106 17.64 -4.27 0.18
C THR A 106 16.94 -3.00 0.67
N SER A 107 16.04 -3.12 1.65
CA SER A 107 15.31 -1.99 2.23
C SER A 107 16.07 -1.30 3.36
N LEU A 108 17.11 -1.92 3.96
CA LEU A 108 17.81 -1.37 5.14
C LEU A 108 18.44 0.00 4.88
N GLY A 109 19.14 0.15 3.75
CA GLY A 109 19.76 1.41 3.36
C GLY A 109 18.76 2.46 2.86
N ALA A 110 17.52 2.04 2.64
CA ALA A 110 16.45 2.87 2.11
C ALA A 110 15.35 3.15 3.13
N ILE A 111 15.48 2.71 4.40
CA ILE A 111 14.54 3.03 5.47
C ILE A 111 14.46 4.55 5.55
N SER A 112 13.44 5.09 4.90
CA SER A 112 13.18 6.51 4.91
C SER A 112 12.92 6.94 6.35
N SER A 113 13.26 8.19 6.65
CA SER A 113 12.93 8.81 7.92
C SER A 113 11.41 8.70 8.22
N SER A 114 10.52 8.78 7.22
CA SER A 114 9.05 8.67 7.41
C SER A 114 8.60 7.37 8.10
N SER A 115 9.14 6.21 7.71
CA SER A 115 8.87 4.93 8.38
C SER A 115 9.41 4.90 9.82
N LEU A 116 10.57 5.53 10.05
CA LEU A 116 11.22 5.57 11.37
C LEU A 116 10.43 6.43 12.38
N TYR A 117 9.86 7.56 11.98
CA TYR A 117 9.05 8.39 12.87
C TYR A 117 7.72 7.76 13.24
N ILE A 118 7.00 7.13 12.30
CA ILE A 118 5.78 6.38 12.64
C ILE A 118 6.11 5.26 13.61
N PHE A 119 7.26 4.62 13.41
CA PHE A 119 7.74 3.62 14.35
C PHE A 119 8.02 4.19 15.75
N PHE A 120 8.75 5.31 15.87
CA PHE A 120 8.94 5.97 17.17
C PHE A 120 7.60 6.40 17.78
N ALA A 121 6.68 6.92 16.98
CA ALA A 121 5.36 7.29 17.44
C ALA A 121 4.53 6.07 17.90
N ARG A 122 4.66 4.92 17.24
CA ARG A 122 4.05 3.64 17.66
C ARG A 122 4.66 3.10 18.95
N LYS A 123 6.00 3.03 19.04
CA LYS A 123 6.72 2.49 20.21
C LYS A 123 6.41 3.27 21.49
N TYR A 124 6.05 4.55 21.38
CA TYR A 124 5.86 5.43 22.53
C TYR A 124 4.46 6.06 22.63
N SER A 125 3.48 5.69 21.80
CA SER A 125 2.12 6.21 21.95
C SER A 125 1.02 5.15 21.78
N ALA A 126 0.28 4.92 22.87
CA ALA A 126 -0.94 4.13 22.89
C ALA A 126 -2.02 4.62 21.90
N SER A 127 -1.86 5.83 21.35
CA SER A 127 -2.81 6.44 20.42
C SER A 127 -2.73 5.83 19.01
N PHE A 128 -1.59 5.25 18.64
CA PHE A 128 -1.42 4.58 17.34
C PHE A 128 -2.10 3.22 17.26
N ASP A 129 -2.11 2.45 18.35
CA ASP A 129 -2.83 1.19 18.38
C ASP A 129 -4.34 1.44 18.38
N GLN A 130 -4.79 2.41 19.18
CA GLN A 130 -6.17 2.90 19.16
C GLN A 130 -6.61 3.38 17.76
N LEU A 131 -5.73 4.06 17.01
CA LEU A 131 -6.01 4.50 15.64
C LEU A 131 -6.23 3.31 14.70
N GLN A 132 -5.41 2.28 14.82
CA GLN A 132 -5.51 1.08 13.99
C GLN A 132 -6.76 0.27 14.33
N ASP A 133 -7.07 0.12 15.62
CA ASP A 133 -8.29 -0.54 16.09
C ASP A 133 -9.53 0.20 15.59
N ALA A 134 -9.60 1.51 15.81
CA ALA A 134 -10.71 2.35 15.35
C ALA A 134 -10.90 2.29 13.82
N TRP A 135 -9.81 2.23 13.05
CA TRP A 135 -9.91 2.06 11.60
C TRP A 135 -10.48 0.70 11.21
N ARG A 136 -10.00 -0.39 11.81
CA ARG A 136 -10.52 -1.73 11.53
C ARG A 136 -11.99 -1.87 11.88
N GLU A 137 -12.42 -1.29 12.99
CA GLU A 137 -13.83 -1.25 13.41
C GLU A 137 -14.70 -0.44 12.43
N MET A 138 -14.21 0.70 11.96
CA MET A 138 -14.94 1.55 11.01
C MET A 138 -14.99 0.94 9.60
N HIS A 139 -13.91 0.28 9.18
CA HIS A 139 -13.67 -0.12 7.79
C HIS A 139 -13.38 -1.62 7.70
N TYR A 140 -14.44 -2.42 7.91
CA TYR A 140 -14.40 -3.88 7.75
C TYR A 140 -14.06 -4.28 6.30
N PRO A 141 -13.41 -5.43 6.06
CA PRO A 141 -12.97 -5.85 4.72
C PRO A 141 -14.09 -5.89 3.67
N PRO A 142 -13.76 -5.64 2.38
CA PRO A 142 -12.43 -5.33 1.87
C PRO A 142 -12.01 -3.87 2.15
N GLU A 143 -10.75 -3.68 2.53
CA GLU A 143 -10.19 -2.35 2.71
C GLU A 143 -10.07 -1.62 1.37
N THR A 144 -10.53 -0.37 1.31
CA THR A 144 -10.46 0.45 0.09
C THR A 144 -9.58 1.68 0.27
N ALA A 145 -8.99 1.85 1.46
CA ALA A 145 -8.07 2.92 1.84
C ALA A 145 -7.34 2.47 3.12
N SER A 146 -6.31 3.21 3.55
CA SER A 146 -5.67 2.96 4.84
C SER A 146 -5.40 4.27 5.56
N ILE A 147 -5.82 4.37 6.83
CA ILE A 147 -5.49 5.52 7.70
C ILE A 147 -3.98 5.68 7.87
N MET A 148 -3.24 4.58 7.76
CA MET A 148 -1.79 4.59 7.92
C MET A 148 -1.11 5.42 6.84
N LEU A 149 -1.73 5.58 5.65
CA LEU A 149 -1.22 6.51 4.63
C LEU A 149 -1.22 7.96 5.14
N ILE A 150 -2.27 8.40 5.84
CA ILE A 150 -2.32 9.75 6.43
C ILE A 150 -1.24 9.90 7.51
N ALA A 151 -1.09 8.90 8.38
CA ALA A 151 -0.01 8.89 9.37
C ALA A 151 1.37 9.01 8.70
N ARG A 152 1.59 8.32 7.57
CA ARG A 152 2.84 8.37 6.78
C ARG A 152 3.05 9.73 6.12
N MET A 153 1.99 10.36 5.62
CA MET A 153 2.08 11.70 5.04
C MET A 153 2.55 12.71 6.09
N ILE A 154 1.92 12.70 7.28
CA ILE A 154 2.30 13.56 8.40
C ILE A 154 3.77 13.30 8.79
N ALA A 155 4.14 12.04 8.97
CA ALA A 155 5.51 11.66 9.29
C ALA A 155 6.54 12.14 8.25
N THR A 156 6.18 12.05 6.98
CA THR A 156 7.04 12.49 5.86
C THR A 156 7.27 13.99 5.93
N VAL A 157 6.22 14.79 6.13
CA VAL A 157 6.36 16.25 6.23
C VAL A 157 7.14 16.64 7.48
N LYS A 158 6.84 16.05 8.65
CA LYS A 158 7.50 16.40 9.92
C LYS A 158 9.02 16.22 9.89
N GLN A 159 9.52 15.31 9.05
CA GLN A 159 10.93 14.99 8.94
C GLN A 159 11.60 15.59 7.71
N ALA A 160 10.85 16.22 6.83
CA ALA A 160 11.41 16.92 5.70
C ALA A 160 12.20 18.14 6.17
N LYS A 161 13.35 18.39 5.54
CA LYS A 161 14.08 19.65 5.74
C LYS A 161 13.25 20.85 5.27
N ASP A 162 12.57 20.68 4.14
CA ASP A 162 11.57 21.62 3.62
C ASP A 162 10.17 21.05 3.85
N LYS A 163 9.59 21.36 5.02
CA LYS A 163 8.25 20.92 5.39
C LYS A 163 7.18 21.51 4.47
N GLY A 164 7.34 22.76 4.05
CA GLY A 164 6.41 23.45 3.15
C GLY A 164 6.36 22.77 1.78
N GLY A 165 7.53 22.48 1.20
CA GLY A 165 7.64 21.72 -0.04
C GLY A 165 7.08 20.30 0.07
N ALA A 166 7.37 19.58 1.16
CA ALA A 166 6.84 18.24 1.38
C ALA A 166 5.31 18.23 1.53
N ALA A 167 4.72 19.19 2.27
CA ALA A 167 3.27 19.35 2.36
C ALA A 167 2.67 19.74 1.00
N HIS A 168 3.37 20.58 0.25
CA HIS A 168 2.94 21.01 -1.08
C HIS A 168 2.87 19.84 -2.07
N LEU A 169 3.79 18.87 -2.01
CA LEU A 169 3.73 17.66 -2.84
C LEU A 169 2.39 16.94 -2.68
N PHE A 170 1.91 16.76 -1.46
CA PHE A 170 0.61 16.14 -1.21
C PHE A 170 -0.56 17.03 -1.65
N SER A 171 -0.44 18.35 -1.57
CA SER A 171 -1.50 19.27 -2.02
C SER A 171 -1.75 19.23 -3.53
N GLN A 172 -0.83 18.67 -4.32
CA GLN A 172 -0.98 18.53 -5.78
C GLN A 172 -2.01 17.48 -6.19
N PHE A 173 -2.37 16.55 -5.29
CA PHE A 173 -3.37 15.52 -5.53
C PHE A 173 -4.79 16.05 -5.41
N CYS A 174 -5.73 15.33 -6.02
CA CYS A 174 -7.15 15.62 -5.84
C CYS A 174 -7.52 15.40 -4.37
N HIS A 175 -8.00 16.43 -3.68
CA HIS A 175 -8.40 16.37 -2.28
C HIS A 175 -9.77 17.02 -2.05
N LYS A 176 -10.54 17.24 -3.14
CA LYS A 176 -11.88 17.81 -3.09
C LYS A 176 -12.80 16.82 -2.36
N THR A 177 -13.52 17.29 -1.34
CA THR A 177 -14.46 16.45 -0.56
C THR A 177 -15.81 16.26 -1.26
N LYS A 178 -16.12 17.09 -2.26
CA LYS A 178 -17.29 16.99 -3.13
C LYS A 178 -16.89 17.06 -4.60
N SER A 179 -17.63 16.35 -5.44
CA SER A 179 -17.59 16.47 -6.89
C SER A 179 -18.30 17.77 -7.35
N LYS A 180 -18.19 18.10 -8.64
CA LYS A 180 -18.92 19.23 -9.24
C LYS A 180 -20.45 19.09 -9.10
N ASN A 181 -20.97 17.86 -9.03
CA ASN A 181 -22.40 17.58 -8.88
C ASN A 181 -22.87 17.68 -7.42
N GLY A 182 -21.97 17.96 -6.49
CA GLY A 182 -22.25 18.03 -5.06
C GLY A 182 -22.16 16.69 -4.32
N ASP A 183 -21.94 15.59 -5.05
CA ASP A 183 -21.75 14.25 -4.49
C ASP A 183 -20.45 14.17 -3.69
N ILE A 184 -20.43 13.34 -2.65
CA ILE A 184 -19.20 13.10 -1.88
C ILE A 184 -18.15 12.40 -2.74
N SER A 185 -16.90 12.86 -2.67
CA SER A 185 -15.81 12.29 -3.49
C SER A 185 -15.35 10.90 -3.04
N HIS A 186 -15.68 10.50 -1.81
CA HIS A 186 -15.33 9.21 -1.26
C HIS A 186 -16.36 8.75 -0.22
N LYS A 187 -16.66 7.45 -0.16
CA LYS A 187 -17.69 6.88 0.73
C LYS A 187 -17.49 7.21 2.21
N LEU A 188 -16.23 7.29 2.66
CA LEU A 188 -15.87 7.61 4.05
C LEU A 188 -16.17 9.07 4.43
N LEU A 189 -16.56 9.92 3.48
CA LEU A 189 -17.01 11.30 3.74
C LEU A 189 -18.52 11.39 3.97
N GLY A 190 -19.24 10.26 3.86
CA GLY A 190 -20.67 10.17 4.09
C GLY A 190 -21.09 10.54 5.51
N LYS A 191 -22.34 10.98 5.68
CA LYS A 191 -22.88 11.42 6.98
C LYS A 191 -22.77 10.33 8.05
N GLN A 192 -22.94 9.07 7.68
CA GLN A 192 -22.85 7.92 8.57
C GLN A 192 -21.46 7.68 9.18
N PHE A 193 -20.40 8.25 8.59
CA PHE A 193 -19.03 8.11 9.06
C PHE A 193 -18.52 9.34 9.82
N GLN A 194 -19.34 10.37 10.03
CA GLN A 194 -18.87 11.64 10.63
C GLN A 194 -18.29 11.46 12.04
N VAL A 195 -18.94 10.65 12.87
CA VAL A 195 -18.49 10.39 14.24
C VAL A 195 -17.16 9.62 14.24
N GLN A 196 -17.04 8.62 13.37
CA GLN A 196 -15.86 7.78 13.24
C GLN A 196 -14.68 8.57 12.65
N VAL A 197 -14.92 9.39 11.62
CA VAL A 197 -13.90 10.27 11.04
C VAL A 197 -13.40 11.29 12.06
N GLU A 198 -14.30 11.86 12.86
CA GLU A 198 -13.91 12.76 13.94
C GLU A 198 -13.10 12.03 15.02
N HIS A 199 -13.49 10.81 15.38
CA HIS A 199 -12.73 9.99 16.33
C HIS A 199 -11.31 9.69 15.81
N LEU A 200 -11.18 9.29 14.54
CA LEU A 200 -9.87 9.09 13.90
C LEU A 200 -9.03 10.37 13.89
N ARG A 201 -9.65 11.52 13.63
CA ARG A 201 -8.97 12.83 13.68
C ARG A 201 -8.39 13.10 15.07
N GLN A 202 -9.16 12.85 16.13
CA GLN A 202 -8.71 13.04 17.52
C GLN A 202 -7.54 12.12 17.87
N LEU A 203 -7.58 10.86 17.44
CA LEU A 203 -6.47 9.91 17.63
C LEU A 203 -5.21 10.35 16.88
N ILE A 204 -5.36 10.83 15.65
CA ILE A 204 -4.26 11.42 14.85
C ILE A 204 -3.68 12.65 15.56
N ILE A 205 -4.49 13.58 16.06
CA ILE A 205 -4.00 14.74 16.81
C ILE A 205 -3.20 14.31 18.02
N LYS A 206 -3.77 13.41 18.83
CA LYS A 206 -3.13 12.92 20.06
C LYS A 206 -1.77 12.26 19.81
N GLY A 207 -1.60 11.57 18.68
CA GLY A 207 -0.37 10.86 18.34
C GLY A 207 0.63 11.64 17.47
N LEU A 208 0.16 12.56 16.62
CA LEU A 208 0.93 13.07 15.48
C LEU A 208 0.89 14.58 15.27
N GLN A 209 0.18 15.34 16.12
CA GLN A 209 0.03 16.79 15.94
C GLN A 209 1.39 17.49 15.71
N ASP A 210 1.37 18.45 14.80
CA ASP A 210 2.52 19.28 14.44
C ASP A 210 2.05 20.70 14.15
N GLU A 211 2.82 21.69 14.60
CA GLU A 211 2.50 23.10 14.41
C GLU A 211 2.58 23.51 12.93
N ASP A 212 3.44 22.86 12.13
CA ASP A 212 3.57 23.15 10.70
C ASP A 212 2.43 22.55 9.86
N LEU A 213 1.57 21.73 10.47
CA LEU A 213 0.48 21.00 9.81
C LEU A 213 -0.89 21.29 10.43
N LEU A 214 -1.06 22.38 11.20
CA LEU A 214 -2.32 22.69 11.90
C LEU A 214 -3.56 22.60 11.00
N GLN A 215 -3.46 23.01 9.73
CA GLN A 215 -4.56 22.92 8.78
C GLN A 215 -5.04 21.48 8.54
N TRP A 216 -4.13 20.50 8.49
CA TRP A 216 -4.46 19.09 8.31
C TRP A 216 -5.23 18.49 9.48
N PHE A 217 -5.06 19.08 10.67
CA PHE A 217 -5.74 18.64 11.89
C PHE A 217 -7.10 19.31 12.11
N THR A 218 -7.49 20.29 11.28
CA THR A 218 -8.86 20.82 11.30
C THR A 218 -9.85 19.78 10.80
N ALA A 219 -11.15 19.94 11.10
CA ALA A 219 -12.18 19.02 10.60
C ALA A 219 -12.19 18.97 9.06
N ASP A 220 -12.12 20.12 8.39
CA ASP A 220 -12.13 20.19 6.93
C ASP A 220 -10.81 19.71 6.30
N GLY A 221 -9.67 20.03 6.91
CA GLY A 221 -8.37 19.55 6.46
C GLY A 221 -8.26 18.03 6.56
N PHE A 222 -8.72 17.43 7.67
CA PHE A 222 -8.69 15.98 7.83
C PHE A 222 -9.63 15.27 6.84
N ARG A 223 -10.82 15.84 6.60
CA ARG A 223 -11.72 15.34 5.54
C ARG A 223 -11.09 15.43 4.15
N SER A 224 -10.30 16.47 3.89
CA SER A 224 -9.56 16.63 2.63
C SER A 224 -8.45 15.57 2.51
N LEU A 225 -7.79 15.21 3.60
CA LEU A 225 -6.84 14.09 3.62
C LEU A 225 -7.51 12.74 3.36
N ILE A 226 -8.69 12.49 3.94
CA ILE A 226 -9.50 11.29 3.65
C ILE A 226 -9.91 11.25 2.18
N ALA A 227 -10.31 12.40 1.60
CA ALA A 227 -10.58 12.50 0.18
C ALA A 227 -9.33 12.15 -0.64
N LEU A 228 -8.18 12.74 -0.32
CA LEU A 228 -6.91 12.52 -0.99
C LEU A 228 -6.53 11.04 -1.03
N VAL A 229 -6.48 10.37 0.13
CA VAL A 229 -6.10 8.95 0.15
C VAL A 229 -7.15 8.06 -0.53
N GLY A 230 -8.42 8.47 -0.48
CA GLY A 230 -9.54 7.75 -1.10
C GLY A 230 -9.59 7.86 -2.62
N THR A 231 -9.20 9.01 -3.20
CA THR A 231 -9.29 9.26 -4.65
C THR A 231 -7.99 9.00 -5.40
N ASN A 232 -6.84 9.03 -4.73
CA ASN A 232 -5.52 8.87 -5.37
C ASN A 232 -4.79 7.60 -4.93
N GLY A 233 -5.26 6.92 -3.87
CA GLY A 233 -4.61 5.71 -3.35
C GLY A 233 -4.79 4.49 -4.26
N GLN A 234 -3.68 3.93 -4.74
CA GLN A 234 -3.65 2.77 -5.63
C GLN A 234 -3.44 1.47 -4.84
N GLY A 235 -4.15 0.41 -5.24
CA GLY A 235 -3.92 -0.94 -4.73
C GLY A 235 -2.68 -1.58 -5.36
N ILE A 236 -1.86 -2.26 -4.57
CA ILE A 236 -0.80 -3.15 -5.02
C ILE A 236 -1.20 -4.57 -4.67
N GLY A 237 -1.51 -5.40 -5.67
CA GLY A 237 -1.66 -6.83 -5.48
C GLY A 237 -0.30 -7.51 -5.57
N THR A 238 0.22 -8.04 -4.46
CA THR A 238 1.43 -8.89 -4.46
C THR A 238 1.11 -10.22 -3.82
N SER A 239 1.37 -11.32 -4.53
CA SER A 239 1.23 -12.67 -4.03
C SER A 239 2.50 -13.46 -4.29
N ALA A 240 3.11 -14.00 -3.23
CA ALA A 240 4.25 -14.90 -3.36
C ALA A 240 3.87 -16.17 -4.15
N PHE A 241 2.63 -16.66 -3.97
CA PHE A 241 2.09 -17.76 -4.77
C PHE A 241 1.92 -17.40 -6.24
N GLY A 242 1.37 -16.21 -6.55
CA GLY A 242 1.24 -15.77 -7.95
C GLY A 242 2.58 -15.64 -8.68
N VAL A 243 3.63 -15.19 -7.98
CA VAL A 243 5.00 -15.19 -8.53
C VAL A 243 5.50 -16.61 -8.76
N TRP A 244 5.29 -17.52 -7.81
CA TRP A 244 5.64 -18.93 -7.95
C TRP A 244 4.93 -19.58 -9.16
N VAL A 245 3.62 -19.35 -9.34
CA VAL A 245 2.84 -19.84 -10.50
C VAL A 245 3.46 -19.35 -11.80
N LYS A 246 3.75 -18.05 -11.90
CA LYS A 246 4.40 -17.49 -13.10
C LYS A 246 5.77 -18.11 -13.37
N ASN A 247 6.53 -18.41 -12.33
CA ASN A 247 7.84 -19.03 -12.48
C ASN A 247 7.73 -20.51 -12.88
N CYS A 248 6.66 -21.20 -12.49
CA CYS A 248 6.36 -22.55 -12.97
C CYS A 248 6.13 -22.60 -14.49
N ASP A 249 5.63 -21.53 -15.11
CA ASP A 249 5.46 -21.45 -16.58
C ASP A 249 6.79 -21.58 -17.35
N SER A 250 7.92 -21.34 -16.67
CA SER A 250 9.27 -21.43 -17.25
C SER A 250 9.95 -22.77 -17.03
N LEU A 251 9.28 -23.74 -16.38
CA LEU A 251 9.83 -25.08 -16.16
C LEU A 251 9.81 -25.90 -17.45
N ASP A 252 10.87 -26.66 -17.68
CA ASP A 252 10.97 -27.63 -18.78
C ASP A 252 10.34 -28.96 -18.34
N LEU A 253 9.00 -29.04 -18.43
CA LEU A 253 8.21 -30.21 -18.05
C LEU A 253 7.63 -30.90 -19.28
N SER A 254 7.37 -32.20 -19.18
CA SER A 254 6.56 -32.89 -20.18
C SER A 254 5.11 -32.36 -20.17
N LEU A 255 4.39 -32.52 -21.29
CA LEU A 255 2.99 -32.08 -21.39
C LEU A 255 2.11 -32.66 -20.27
N GLU A 256 2.30 -33.93 -19.92
CA GLU A 256 1.53 -34.58 -18.86
C GLU A 256 1.83 -34.00 -17.47
N GLU A 257 3.10 -33.69 -17.18
CA GLU A 257 3.50 -33.06 -15.92
C GLU A 257 2.99 -31.62 -15.83
N GLN A 258 3.02 -30.88 -16.94
CA GLN A 258 2.49 -29.52 -17.02
C GLN A 258 0.98 -29.49 -16.78
N GLU A 259 0.22 -30.42 -17.37
CA GLU A 259 -1.22 -30.54 -17.12
C GLU A 259 -1.54 -30.87 -15.66
N LYS A 260 -0.78 -31.80 -15.05
CA LYS A 260 -0.92 -32.12 -13.61
C LYS A 260 -0.63 -30.92 -12.72
N LEU A 261 0.43 -30.15 -13.04
CA LEU A 261 0.79 -28.94 -12.30
C LEU A 261 -0.29 -27.87 -12.43
N ASN A 262 -0.80 -27.63 -13.65
CA ASN A 262 -1.87 -26.66 -13.89
C ASN A 262 -3.16 -27.03 -13.15
N LEU A 263 -3.52 -28.31 -13.13
CA LEU A 263 -4.68 -28.78 -12.36
C LEU A 263 -4.46 -28.59 -10.85
N TYR A 264 -3.25 -28.88 -10.35
CA TYR A 264 -2.90 -28.62 -8.95
C TYR A 264 -3.02 -27.14 -8.60
N ILE A 265 -2.46 -26.25 -9.43
CA ILE A 265 -2.54 -24.79 -9.27
C ILE A 265 -3.98 -24.31 -9.27
N HIS A 266 -4.79 -24.80 -10.20
CA HIS A 266 -6.21 -24.45 -10.29
C HIS A 266 -6.96 -24.84 -9.00
N ASN A 267 -6.77 -26.07 -8.53
CA ASN A 267 -7.37 -26.54 -7.28
C ASN A 267 -6.93 -25.71 -6.05
N LEU A 268 -5.70 -25.18 -6.05
CA LEU A 268 -5.24 -24.27 -5.00
C LEU A 268 -5.96 -22.92 -5.07
N TYR A 269 -6.10 -22.32 -6.25
CA TYR A 269 -6.86 -21.08 -6.40
C TYR A 269 -8.33 -21.24 -5.99
N GLU A 270 -8.99 -22.34 -6.39
CA GLU A 270 -10.36 -22.63 -5.96
C GLU A 270 -10.45 -22.73 -4.43
N ARG A 271 -9.47 -23.38 -3.78
CA ARG A 271 -9.43 -23.46 -2.32
C ARG A 271 -9.24 -22.10 -1.66
N ILE A 272 -8.35 -21.26 -2.20
CA ILE A 272 -8.12 -19.90 -1.71
C ILE A 272 -9.40 -19.06 -1.85
N GLU A 273 -10.08 -19.13 -2.99
CA GLU A 273 -11.34 -18.44 -3.26
C GLU A 273 -12.49 -18.91 -2.35
N SER A 274 -12.54 -20.22 -2.06
CA SER A 274 -13.53 -20.81 -1.14
C SER A 274 -13.22 -20.55 0.34
N GLY A 275 -12.00 -20.10 0.64
CA GLY A 275 -11.55 -19.81 2.00
C GLY A 275 -12.16 -18.50 2.53
N ASN A 276 -12.33 -18.41 3.84
CA ASN A 276 -12.85 -17.20 4.52
C ASN A 276 -11.78 -16.09 4.67
N PHE A 277 -10.64 -16.16 3.99
CA PHE A 277 -9.55 -15.20 4.13
C PHE A 277 -9.61 -14.12 3.03
N PRO A 278 -9.74 -12.82 3.37
CA PRO A 278 -9.81 -11.78 2.36
C PRO A 278 -8.50 -11.69 1.55
N PHE A 279 -8.67 -11.47 0.24
CA PHE A 279 -7.58 -11.33 -0.74
C PHE A 279 -6.57 -10.23 -0.38
N SER A 280 -5.30 -10.50 -0.72
CA SER A 280 -4.11 -9.75 -0.35
C SER A 280 -3.90 -8.50 -1.22
N ASP A 281 -4.67 -7.44 -0.97
CA ASP A 281 -4.40 -6.13 -1.58
C ASP A 281 -3.57 -5.24 -0.63
N LEU A 282 -2.54 -4.56 -1.11
CA LEU A 282 -1.78 -3.52 -0.41
C LEU A 282 -2.16 -2.14 -0.96
N LYS A 283 -1.79 -1.01 -0.32
CA LYS A 283 -2.03 0.33 -0.89
C LYS A 283 -0.83 1.27 -0.86
N VAL A 284 -0.75 2.09 -1.90
CA VAL A 284 0.28 3.13 -2.10
C VAL A 284 -0.30 4.42 -2.64
N LEU A 285 0.40 5.53 -2.40
CA LEU A 285 0.16 6.81 -3.06
C LEU A 285 1.35 7.12 -3.97
N MET A 286 1.07 7.27 -5.26
CA MET A 286 1.99 7.62 -6.34
C MET A 286 1.55 8.97 -6.94
N TYR A 287 2.44 9.71 -7.60
CA TYR A 287 2.20 11.03 -8.21
C TYR A 287 1.43 10.97 -9.53
#